data_AF-A0A1Q7GKR5-F1
#
_entry.id   AF-A0A1Q7GKR5-F1
#
_cell.length_a   1.000
_cell.length_b   1.000
_cell.length_c   1.000
_cell.angle_alpha   90.00
_cell.angle_beta   90.00
_cell.angle_gamma   90.00
#
_symmetry.space_group_name_H-M   'P 1'
#
loop_
_entity.id
_entity.type
_entity.pdbx_description
1 polymer ?
#
loop_
_entity_poly.entity_id
_entity_poly.type
_entity_poly.pdbx_seq_one_letter_code
_entity_poly.pdbx_strand_id
1 'polypeptide(L)'
;MTNCTTSALAKRHGRRRRMNGYTGDREPSPRIVSVFRRPDNTVCHARCGRPLSLQGVRALLEADFYCYACLAHVTIPLLVLDTMPVVAQAAF
;
A
#
# COMPACT_ATOMS: atom_id res chain seq x y z
N MET A 1 -60.50 5.11 32.97
CA MET A 1 -59.78 5.81 31.87
C MET A 1 -58.30 5.50 32.06
N THR A 2 -57.90 4.29 31.67
CA THR A 2 -57.13 3.93 30.45
C THR A 2 -55.63 3.90 30.70
N ASN A 3 -55.13 2.69 30.93
CA ASN A 3 -53.72 2.31 31.05
C ASN A 3 -53.01 2.55 29.72
N CYS A 4 -51.89 3.26 29.72
CA CYS A 4 -51.05 3.47 28.55
C CYS A 4 -49.99 2.36 28.49
N THR A 5 -50.21 1.39 27.62
CA THR A 5 -49.35 0.23 27.40
C THR A 5 -48.06 0.60 26.66
N THR A 6 -46.94 0.11 27.19
CA THR A 6 -45.60 0.16 26.61
C THR A 6 -45.57 -0.57 25.25
N SER A 7 -45.28 0.17 24.18
CA SER A 7 -45.06 -0.42 22.86
C SER A 7 -43.72 -1.17 22.83
N ALA A 8 -43.81 -2.47 22.64
CA ALA A 8 -42.70 -3.42 22.58
C ALA A 8 -41.65 -3.03 21.52
N LEU A 9 -40.39 -3.08 21.94
CA LEU A 9 -39.20 -2.95 21.09
C LEU A 9 -39.16 -4.14 20.11
N ALA A 10 -39.53 -3.91 18.86
CA ALA A 10 -39.44 -4.91 17.80
C ALA A 10 -37.97 -5.29 17.57
N LYS A 11 -37.59 -6.51 17.99
CA LYS A 11 -36.30 -7.13 17.69
C LYS A 11 -36.20 -7.39 16.19
N ARG A 12 -35.60 -6.45 15.45
CA ARG A 12 -35.22 -6.66 14.04
C ARG A 12 -34.01 -7.60 14.01
N HIS A 13 -34.25 -8.91 14.06
CA HIS A 13 -33.28 -9.90 13.61
C HIS A 13 -33.15 -9.82 12.10
N GLY A 14 -32.51 -8.75 11.63
CA GLY A 14 -31.97 -8.68 10.28
C GLY A 14 -30.86 -9.72 10.18
N ARG A 15 -31.19 -10.88 9.59
CA ARG A 15 -30.24 -11.92 9.20
C ARG A 15 -29.24 -11.27 8.23
N ARG A 16 -28.15 -10.68 8.75
CA ARG A 16 -27.01 -10.25 7.94
C ARG A 16 -26.60 -11.48 7.15
N ARG A 17 -26.91 -11.51 5.85
CA ARG A 17 -26.36 -12.49 4.92
C ARG A 17 -24.85 -12.38 5.06
N ARG A 18 -24.24 -13.38 5.71
CA ARG A 18 -22.80 -13.53 5.79
C ARG A 18 -22.36 -13.78 4.36
N MET A 19 -21.82 -12.77 3.71
CA MET A 19 -21.29 -12.88 2.36
C MET A 19 -20.16 -13.90 2.45
N ASN A 20 -20.36 -15.05 1.80
CA ASN A 20 -19.35 -16.10 1.73
C ASN A 20 -18.11 -15.45 1.10
N GLY A 21 -17.05 -15.34 1.89
CA GLY A 21 -15.79 -14.76 1.43
C GLY A 21 -15.33 -15.53 0.20
N TYR A 22 -15.14 -14.81 -0.90
CA TYR A 22 -14.54 -15.35 -2.11
C TYR A 22 -13.17 -15.93 -1.74
N THR A 23 -13.07 -17.26 -1.70
CA THR A 23 -11.83 -18.03 -1.65
C THR A 23 -11.33 -18.30 -3.07
N GLY A 24 -11.41 -17.31 -3.96
CA GLY A 24 -10.59 -17.39 -5.16
C GLY A 24 -9.18 -17.07 -4.75
N ASP A 25 -8.24 -17.87 -5.20
CA ASP A 25 -6.82 -17.54 -5.17
C ASP A 25 -6.70 -16.08 -5.61
N ARG A 26 -6.35 -15.21 -4.65
CA ARG A 26 -6.06 -13.83 -4.97
C ARG A 26 -4.81 -13.91 -5.83
N GLU A 27 -4.99 -13.82 -7.15
CA GLU A 27 -3.92 -13.44 -8.05
C GLU A 27 -3.17 -12.30 -7.35
N PRO A 28 -1.85 -12.44 -7.13
CA PRO A 28 -1.11 -11.44 -6.39
C PRO A 28 -1.38 -10.12 -7.06
N SER A 29 -1.84 -9.13 -6.28
CA SER A 29 -2.02 -7.77 -6.79
C SER A 29 -0.77 -7.43 -7.59
N PRO A 30 -0.88 -6.94 -8.84
CA PRO A 30 0.30 -6.62 -9.63
C PRO A 30 1.20 -5.77 -8.74
N ARG A 31 2.49 -6.10 -8.67
CA ARG A 31 3.46 -5.30 -7.92
C ARG A 31 3.49 -3.92 -8.56
N ILE A 32 2.62 -3.02 -8.12
CA ILE A 32 2.75 -1.59 -8.37
C ILE A 32 3.90 -1.15 -7.46
N VAL A 33 5.12 -1.43 -7.91
CA VAL A 33 6.32 -0.92 -7.29
C VAL A 33 6.52 0.50 -7.82
N SER A 34 6.62 1.47 -6.92
CA SER A 34 7.15 2.79 -7.25
C SER A 34 8.68 2.74 -7.39
N VAL A 35 9.32 1.76 -6.76
CA VAL A 35 10.77 1.64 -6.65
C VAL A 35 11.25 0.20 -6.58
N PHE A 36 12.51 -0.01 -6.94
CA PHE A 36 13.26 -1.25 -6.74
C PHE A 36 14.71 -0.93 -6.35
N ARG A 37 15.44 -1.93 -5.85
CA ARG A 37 16.88 -1.81 -5.57
C ARG A 37 17.70 -2.51 -6.65
N ARG A 38 18.83 -1.93 -7.02
CA ARG A 38 19.86 -2.62 -7.80
C ARG A 38 20.75 -3.47 -6.87
N PRO A 39 21.57 -4.38 -7.40
CA PRO A 39 22.49 -5.19 -6.60
C PRO A 39 23.53 -4.38 -5.78
N ASP A 40 23.84 -3.16 -6.21
CA ASP A 40 24.69 -2.19 -5.50
C ASP A 40 23.93 -1.39 -4.42
N ASN A 41 22.69 -1.79 -4.11
CA ASN A 41 21.75 -1.14 -3.21
C ASN A 41 21.20 0.21 -3.69
N THR A 42 21.48 0.62 -4.94
CA THR A 42 20.93 1.84 -5.51
C THR A 42 19.41 1.74 -5.66
N VAL A 43 18.67 2.65 -5.04
CA VAL A 43 17.21 2.75 -5.21
C VAL A 43 16.90 3.41 -6.56
N CYS A 44 16.06 2.76 -7.35
CA CYS A 44 15.71 3.17 -8.71
C CYS A 44 14.21 3.37 -8.85
N HIS A 45 13.82 4.32 -9.70
CA HIS A 45 12.41 4.53 -10.02
C HIS A 45 11.90 3.40 -10.91
N ALA A 46 10.80 2.76 -10.50
CA ALA A 46 10.23 1.63 -11.22
C ALA A 46 9.48 1.98 -12.50
N ARG A 47 9.45 3.25 -12.95
CA ARG A 47 8.93 3.62 -14.28
C ARG A 47 10.02 3.84 -15.32
N CYS A 48 11.13 4.47 -14.94
CA CYS A 48 12.19 4.85 -15.87
C CYS A 48 13.52 4.12 -15.64
N GLY A 49 13.61 3.32 -14.58
CA GLY A 49 14.80 2.54 -14.23
C GLY A 49 16.01 3.35 -13.76
N ARG A 50 15.88 4.69 -13.68
CA ARG A 50 16.97 5.58 -13.29
C ARG A 50 17.13 5.65 -11.77
N PRO A 51 18.36 5.85 -11.27
CA PRO A 51 18.61 6.08 -9.85
C PRO A 51 17.80 7.26 -9.31
N LEU A 52 17.33 7.11 -8.08
CA LEU A 52 16.71 8.18 -7.33
C LEU A 52 17.76 8.97 -6.54
N SER A 53 17.54 10.27 -6.41
CA SER A 53 18.36 11.15 -5.58
C SER A 53 17.71 11.32 -4.21
N LEU A 54 18.41 10.95 -3.13
CA LEU A 54 17.98 11.18 -1.76
C LEU A 54 17.87 12.68 -1.50
N GLN A 55 16.68 13.12 -1.06
CA GLN A 55 16.39 14.51 -0.72
C GLN A 55 16.44 14.76 0.78
N GLY A 56 16.20 13.74 1.59
CA GLY A 56 16.24 13.85 3.04
C GLY A 56 15.63 12.64 3.74
N VAL A 57 15.67 12.69 5.07
CA VAL A 57 15.03 11.70 5.93
C VAL A 57 14.10 12.42 6.89
N ARG A 58 12.85 11.97 6.97
CA ARG A 58 11.81 12.52 7.84
C ARG A 58 11.63 11.64 9.06
N ALA A 59 11.72 12.28 10.24
CA ALA A 59 11.53 11.65 11.55
C ALA A 59 12.35 10.37 11.78
N LEU A 60 13.44 10.15 11.02
CA LEU A 60 14.20 8.90 11.00
C LEU A 60 13.35 7.66 10.65
N LEU A 61 12.21 7.84 9.99
CA LEU A 61 11.28 6.77 9.64
C LEU A 61 11.06 6.65 8.13
N GLU A 62 11.19 7.75 7.39
CA GLU A 62 10.94 7.79 5.96
C GLU A 62 12.10 8.49 5.24
N ALA A 63 12.54 7.95 4.12
CA ALA A 63 13.46 8.60 3.19
C ALA A 63 12.69 9.16 2.00
N ASP A 64 12.97 10.42 1.68
CA ASP A 64 12.41 11.09 0.52
C ASP A 64 13.39 11.07 -0.64
N PHE A 65 12.90 10.69 -1.80
CA PHE A 65 13.65 10.54 -3.03
C PHE A 65 13.01 11.36 -4.15
N TYR A 66 13.83 11.82 -5.08
CA TYR A 66 13.36 12.49 -6.29
C TYR A 66 13.90 11.82 -7.55
N CYS A 67 13.03 11.64 -8.54
CA CYS A 67 13.39 11.17 -9.87
C CYS A 67 13.45 12.35 -10.84
N TYR A 68 14.63 12.76 -11.26
CA TYR A 68 14.79 13.86 -12.23
C TYR A 68 14.30 13.54 -13.65
N ALA A 69 14.20 12.26 -14.03
CA ALA A 69 13.67 11.91 -15.34
C ALA A 69 12.14 11.91 -15.41
N CYS A 70 11.48 11.61 -14.30
CA CYS A 70 10.01 11.56 -14.23
C CYS A 70 9.40 12.75 -13.48
N LEU A 71 10.22 13.61 -12.90
CA LEU A 71 9.83 14.74 -12.06
C LEU A 71 8.87 14.32 -10.93
N ALA A 72 9.21 13.22 -10.27
CA ALA A 72 8.35 12.59 -9.26
C ALA A 72 9.07 12.44 -7.91
N HIS A 73 8.33 12.71 -6.83
CA HIS A 73 8.76 12.40 -5.46
C HIS A 73 8.34 10.98 -5.08
N VAL A 74 9.20 10.30 -4.34
CA VAL A 74 8.93 9.00 -3.74
C VAL A 74 9.35 9.04 -2.28
N THR A 75 8.40 8.79 -1.38
CA THR A 75 8.67 8.62 0.05
C THR A 75 8.66 7.13 0.38
N ILE A 76 9.68 6.67 1.11
CA ILE A 76 9.91 5.25 1.41
C ILE A 76 10.11 5.08 2.91
N PRO A 77 9.33 4.25 3.62
CA PRO A 77 9.64 3.88 4.99
C PRO A 77 10.98 3.17 5.08
N LEU A 78 11.87 3.60 5.99
CA LEU A 78 13.20 3.02 6.14
C LEU A 78 13.12 1.52 6.45
N LEU A 79 12.10 1.10 7.21
CA LEU A 79 11.88 -0.29 7.61
C LEU A 79 11.64 -1.25 6.43
N VAL A 80 11.26 -0.73 5.24
CA VAL A 80 11.00 -1.57 4.06
C VAL A 80 12.15 -1.57 3.06
N LEU A 81 13.19 -0.74 3.23
CA LEU A 81 14.29 -0.61 2.27
C LEU A 81 14.96 -1.96 1.99
N ASP A 82 15.24 -2.76 3.02
CA ASP A 82 15.90 -4.06 2.87
C ASP A 82 15.02 -5.13 2.24
N THR A 83 13.69 -4.95 2.30
CA THR A 83 12.69 -5.87 1.73
C THR A 83 12.33 -5.53 0.29
N MET A 84 12.84 -4.41 -0.24
CA MET A 84 12.57 -4.01 -1.61
C MET A 84 13.08 -5.05 -2.59
N PRO A 85 12.35 -5.31 -3.68
CA PRO A 85 12.81 -6.24 -4.71
C PRO A 85 14.14 -5.74 -5.29
N VAL A 86 15.10 -6.65 -5.36
CA VAL A 86 16.38 -6.42 -6.03
C VAL A 86 16.25 -6.84 -7.49
N VAL A 87 16.52 -5.93 -8.41
CA VAL A 87 16.40 -6.16 -9.85
C VAL A 87 17.71 -5.77 -10.53
N ALA A 88 18.33 -6.73 -11.23
CA ALA A 88 19.60 -6.52 -11.93
C ALA A 88 19.46 -5.58 -13.13
N GLN A 89 18.30 -5.59 -13.79
CA GLN A 89 18.02 -4.76 -14.96
C GLN A 89 16.53 -4.44 -15.01
N ALA A 90 16.19 -3.16 -15.14
CA ALA A 90 14.80 -2.75 -15.22
C ALA A 90 14.21 -3.30 -16.52
N ALA A 91 13.40 -4.36 -16.43
CA ALA A 91 12.61 -4.85 -17.53
C ALA A 91 11.44 -3.88 -17.74
N PHE A 92 11.51 -3.08 -18.81
CA PHE A 92 10.38 -2.31 -19.33
C PHE A 92 10.15 -2.70 -20.77
#